data_AF-A0A940E111-F1
#
_entry.id   AF-A0A940E111-F1
#
_cell.length_a   1.000
_cell.length_b   1.000
_cell.length_c   1.000
_cell.angle_alpha   90.00
_cell.angle_beta   90.00
_cell.angle_gamma   90.00
#
_symmetry.space_group_name_H-M   'P 1'
#
loop_
_entity.id
_entity.type
_entity.pdbx_description
1 polymer ?
#
loop_
_entity_poly.entity_id
_entity_poly.type
_entity_poly.pdbx_seq_one_letter_code
_entity_poly.pdbx_strand_id
1 'polypeptide(L)' 'MRKPLADLLAMDAVASRHGCALKPKLRQAIEADLSFPARAASPRPETPIDPNTLPQNVHPLVVKAPKPKRERA' A
#
# COMPACT_ATOMS: atom_id res chain seq x y z
N MET A 1 1.30 3.31 10.81
CA MET A 1 2.09 2.22 11.45
C MET A 1 3.59 2.21 11.08
N ARG A 2 4.18 3.27 10.50
CA ARG A 2 5.57 3.23 10.00
C ARG A 2 6.66 3.51 11.04
N LYS A 3 6.35 4.33 12.06
CA LYS A 3 7.27 4.70 13.15
C LYS A 3 7.93 3.50 13.85
N PRO A 4 7.19 2.49 14.37
CA PRO A 4 7.82 1.40 15.12
C PRO A 4 8.77 0.55 14.26
N LEU A 5 8.50 0.41 12.96
CA LEU A 5 9.37 -0.34 12.04
C LEU A 5 10.66 0.41 11.73
N ALA A 6 10.58 1.74 11.59
CA ALA A 6 11.77 2.58 11.42
C ALA A 6 12.64 2.59 12.69
N ASP A 7 12.01 2.69 13.87
CA ASP A 7 12.72 2.63 15.16
C ASP A 7 13.41 1.28 15.35
N LEU A 8 12.77 0.18 14.94
CA LEU A 8 13.34 -1.16 15.00
C LEU A 8 14.59 -1.32 14.11
N LEU A 9 14.59 -0.76 12.89
CA LEU A 9 15.79 -0.73 12.03
C LEU A 9 16.91 0.13 12.62
N ALA A 10 16.57 1.25 13.26
CA ALA A 10 17.56 2.09 13.94
C ALA A 10 18.21 1.36 15.12
N MET A 11 17.42 0.61 15.90
CA MET A 11 17.93 -0.23 16.98
C MET A 11 18.80 -1.38 16.45
N ASP A 12 18.41 -2.02 15.34
CA ASP A 12 19.22 -3.08 14.70
C ASP A 12 20.61 -2.59 14.28
N ALA A 13 20.71 -1.35 13.76
CA ALA A 13 21.99 -0.76 13.39
C ALA A 13 22.96 -0.62 14.59
N VAL A 14 22.44 -0.40 15.80
CA VAL A 14 23.22 -0.36 17.04
C VAL A 14 23.50 -1.78 17.55
N ALA A 15 22.46 -2.61 17.63
CA ALA A 15 22.53 -3.95 18.21
C ALA A 15 23.38 -4.92 17.38
N SER A 16 23.46 -4.74 16.06
CA SER A 16 24.32 -5.52 15.16
C SER A 16 25.80 -5.43 15.53
N ARG A 17 26.26 -4.30 16.07
CA ARG A 17 27.64 -4.12 16.56
C ARG A 17 27.96 -5.00 17.76
N HIS A 18 26.94 -5.45 18.47
CA HIS A 18 27.05 -6.30 19.66
C HIS A 18 26.67 -7.77 19.36
N GLY A 19 26.50 -8.14 18.08
CA GLY A 19 26.11 -9.50 17.68
C GLY A 19 24.60 -9.79 17.82
N CYS A 20 23.81 -8.79 18.19
CA CYS A 20 22.36 -8.89 18.32
C CYS A 20 21.70 -8.24 17.09
N ALA A 21 21.76 -8.91 15.94
CA ALA A 21 21.12 -8.42 14.72
C ALA A 21 19.78 -9.11 14.46
N LEU A 22 18.87 -8.39 13.79
CA LEU A 22 17.68 -8.96 13.19
C LEU A 22 18.08 -10.00 12.14
N LYS A 23 17.22 -11.00 11.96
CA LYS A 23 17.38 -11.97 10.88
C LYS A 23 17.37 -11.22 9.53
N PRO A 24 18.28 -11.55 8.58
CA PRO A 24 18.37 -10.85 7.30
C PRO A 24 17.05 -10.76 6.54
N LYS A 25 16.26 -11.84 6.54
CA LYS A 25 14.92 -11.89 5.91
C LYS A 25 13.94 -10.88 6.53
N LEU A 26 13.99 -10.71 7.86
CA LEU A 26 13.10 -9.78 8.56
C LEU A 26 13.52 -8.33 8.26
N ARG A 27 14.83 -8.04 8.28
CA ARG A 27 15.35 -6.73 7.92
C ARG A 27 14.92 -6.32 6.50
N GLN A 28 15.11 -7.20 5.52
CA GLN A 28 14.69 -6.96 4.13
C GLN A 28 13.19 -6.72 4.01
N ALA A 29 12.36 -7.46 4.74
CA ALA A 29 10.91 -7.26 4.73
C ALA A 29 10.52 -5.87 5.29
N ILE A 30 11.18 -5.43 6.36
CA ILE A 30 10.92 -4.10 6.96
C ILE A 30 11.37 -2.98 6.02
N GLU A 31 12.55 -3.11 5.40
CA GLU A 31 13.05 -2.15 4.42
C GLU A 31 12.11 -2.04 3.21
N ALA A 32 11.59 -3.18 2.71
CA ALA A 32 10.61 -3.21 1.63
C ALA A 32 9.31 -2.48 2.01
N ASP A 33 8.75 -2.77 3.19
CA ASP A 33 7.53 -2.14 3.69
C ASP A 33 7.66 -0.62 3.87
N LEU A 34 8.83 -0.17 4.34
CA LEU A 34 9.10 1.27 4.50
C LEU A 34 9.34 1.97 3.17
N SER A 35 9.96 1.27 2.20
CA SER A 35 10.21 1.81 0.86
C SER A 35 8.94 2.00 0.04
N PHE A 36 7.88 1.27 0.34
CA PHE A 36 6.61 1.40 -0.37
C PHE A 36 5.99 2.78 -0.11
N PRO A 37 5.80 3.62 -1.14
CA PRO A 37 5.15 4.91 -0.95
C PRO A 37 3.70 4.67 -0.52
N ALA A 38 3.25 5.35 0.54
CA ALA A 38 1.84 5.31 0.96
C ALA A 38 0.88 5.80 -0.14
N ARG A 39 1.42 6.51 -1.14
CA ARG A 39 0.75 7.07 -2.31
C ARG A 39 1.06 6.32 -3.62
N ALA A 40 1.34 5.01 -3.55
CA ALA A 40 1.40 4.17 -4.74
C ALA A 40 0.01 3.88 -5.35
N ALA A 41 -1.07 4.16 -4.61
CA ALA A 41 -2.38 4.33 -5.21
C ALA A 41 -2.29 5.58 -6.11
N SER A 42 -2.49 5.40 -7.42
CA SER A 42 -2.55 6.52 -8.36
C SER A 42 -3.44 7.62 -7.78
N PRO A 43 -3.09 8.91 -7.93
CA PRO A 43 -3.96 9.98 -7.49
C PRO A 43 -5.34 9.71 -8.10
N ARG A 44 -6.33 9.49 -7.23
CA ARG A 44 -7.71 9.33 -7.67
C ARG A 44 -8.05 10.63 -8.38
N PRO A 45 -8.43 10.59 -9.67
CA PRO A 45 -8.72 11.82 -10.39
C PRO A 45 -9.83 12.56 -9.64
N GLU A 46 -9.60 13.83 -9.33
CA GLU A 46 -10.58 14.67 -8.60
C GLU A 46 -11.86 14.86 -9.39
N THR A 47 -11.75 14.81 -10.72
CA THR A 47 -12.87 14.83 -11.65
C THR A 47 -13.12 13.43 -12.23
N PRO A 48 -14.38 13.00 -12.37
CA PRO A 48 -14.72 11.82 -13.16
C PRO A 48 -14.09 11.95 -14.55
N ILE A 49 -13.38 10.91 -15.00
CA ILE A 49 -12.82 10.88 -16.36
C ILE A 49 -13.99 10.80 -17.33
N ASP A 50 -14.06 11.74 -18.28
CA ASP A 50 -15.07 11.71 -19.34
C ASP A 50 -14.83 10.47 -20.22
N PRO A 51 -15.81 9.55 -20.34
CA PRO A 51 -15.68 8.36 -21.15
C PRO A 51 -15.33 8.65 -22.62
N ASN A 52 -15.65 9.85 -23.13
CA ASN A 52 -15.36 10.24 -24.52
C ASN A 52 -13.89 10.60 -24.76
N THR A 53 -13.10 10.78 -23.71
CA THR A 53 -11.67 11.13 -23.80
C THR A 53 -10.75 9.91 -23.69
N LEU A 54 -11.32 8.70 -23.55
CA LEU A 54 -10.55 7.48 -23.39
C LEU A 54 -10.01 6.97 -24.73
N PRO A 55 -8.76 6.45 -24.77
CA PRO A 55 -8.22 5.77 -25.95
C PRO A 55 -9.09 4.57 -26.36
N GLN A 56 -9.12 4.26 -27.66
CA GLN A 56 -9.94 3.16 -28.23
C GLN A 56 -9.69 1.77 -27.61
N ASN A 57 -8.53 1.56 -26.99
CA ASN A 57 -8.15 0.31 -26.35
C ASN A 57 -8.55 0.21 -24.86
N VAL A 58 -9.25 1.22 -24.31
CA VAL A 58 -9.68 1.22 -22.91
C VAL A 58 -11.16 0.86 -22.82
N HIS A 59 -11.45 -0.27 -22.15
CA HIS A 59 -12.82 -0.68 -21.84
C HIS A 59 -13.16 -0.40 -20.36
N PRO A 60 -14.28 0.28 -20.07
CA PRO A 60 -14.70 0.50 -18.69
C PRO A 60 -15.08 -0.83 -18.04
N LEU A 61 -14.52 -1.10 -16.85
CA LEU A 61 -14.93 -2.24 -16.04
C LEU A 61 -16.34 -1.98 -15.51
N VAL A 62 -17.29 -2.86 -15.85
CA VAL A 62 -18.65 -2.82 -15.30
C VAL A 62 -18.58 -3.22 -13.83
N VAL A 63 -18.47 -2.24 -12.94
CA VAL A 63 -18.58 -2.47 -11.50
C VAL A 63 -20.03 -2.77 -11.18
N LYS A 64 -20.37 -4.04 -10.95
CA LYS A 64 -21.70 -4.43 -10.47
C LYS A 64 -21.93 -3.74 -9.13
N ALA A 65 -22.92 -2.85 -9.08
CA ALA A 65 -23.30 -2.13 -7.87
C ALA A 65 -23.60 -3.13 -6.72
N PRO A 66 -23.29 -2.77 -5.46
CA PRO A 66 -23.63 -3.61 -4.32
C PRO A 66 -25.16 -3.76 -4.25
N LYS A 67 -25.63 -5.02 -4.15
CA LYS A 67 -27.05 -5.35 -4.02
C LYS A 67 -27.63 -4.64 -2.78
N PRO A 68 -28.87 -4.11 -2.82
CA PRO A 68 -29.48 -3.48 -1.67
C PRO A 68 -29.58 -4.47 -0.51
N LYS A 69 -29.28 -3.99 0.71
CA LYS A 69 -29.44 -4.75 1.95
C LYS A 69 -30.91 -5.18 2.09
N ARG A 70 -31.15 -6.47 2.26
CA ARG A 70 -32.46 -6.97 2.71
C ARG A 70 -32.69 -6.47 4.14
N GLU A 71 -33.61 -5.54 4.33
CA GLU A 71 -34.21 -5.29 5.63
C GLU A 71 -35.03 -6.52 6.05
N ARG A 72 -34.78 -7.00 7.27
CA ARG A 72 -35.63 -8.02 7.89
C ARG A 72 -36.72 -7.29 8.65
N ALA A 73 -37.97 -7.64 8.33
CA ALA A 73 -39.17 -7.28 9.08
C ALA A 73 -39.17 -7.93 10.46
#